data_AF-A0A449B5Z6-F1
#
_entry.id   AF-A0A449B5Z6-F1
#
_cell.length_a   1.000
_cell.length_b   1.000
_cell.length_c   1.000
_cell.angle_alpha   90.00
_cell.angle_beta   90.00
_cell.angle_gamma   90.00
#
_symmetry.space_group_name_H-M   'P 1'
#
loop_
_entity.id
_entity.type
_entity.pdbx_description
1 polymer ?
#
loop_
_entity_poly.entity_id
_entity_poly.type
_entity_poly.pdbx_seq_one_letter_code
_entity_poly.pdbx_strand_id
1 'polypeptide(L)'
;MSKNIQIDLHGLTWESAQSKILFLIEELKTYKVDTVLFITGKGTQTLKTNTTYLLDQNFIDWEYVNKNGAILAYIQEDNIYFGEENYSNSDDQKNIEEIFEKFKDSI
;
A
#
# COMPACT_ATOMS: atom_id res chain seq x y z
N MET A 1 -0.21 18.81 3.61
CA MET A 1 -1.43 18.13 3.11
C MET A 1 -1.01 16.73 2.75
N SER A 2 -1.70 15.71 3.26
CA SER A 2 -1.33 14.34 2.93
C SER A 2 -1.69 14.04 1.47
N LYS A 3 -0.75 13.55 0.67
CA LYS A 3 -0.96 13.21 -0.74
C LYS A 3 -1.13 11.69 -0.89
N ASN A 4 -2.36 11.32 -1.23
CA ASN A 4 -2.80 9.93 -1.35
C ASN A 4 -3.07 9.61 -2.82
N ILE A 5 -2.58 8.47 -3.32
CA ILE A 5 -2.79 8.04 -4.71
C ILE A 5 -3.53 6.71 -4.75
N GLN A 6 -4.54 6.61 -5.61
CA GLN A 6 -5.16 5.34 -5.98
C GLN A 6 -4.78 4.99 -7.41
N ILE A 7 -4.42 3.72 -7.64
CA ILE A 7 -4.16 3.22 -8.98
C ILE A 7 -4.88 1.89 -9.21
N ASP A 8 -5.53 1.82 -10.36
CA ASP A 8 -6.17 0.61 -10.80
C ASP A 8 -5.23 -0.22 -11.68
N LEU A 9 -4.92 -1.42 -11.20
CA LEU A 9 -4.10 -2.40 -11.89
C LEU A 9 -4.93 -3.60 -12.38
N HIS A 10 -6.22 -3.70 -12.02
CA HIS A 10 -7.00 -4.87 -12.38
C HIS A 10 -7.08 -4.99 -13.91
N GLY A 11 -6.93 -6.22 -14.41
CA GLY A 11 -6.98 -6.49 -15.85
C GLY A 11 -5.72 -6.10 -16.63
N LEU A 12 -4.71 -5.49 -15.99
CA LEU A 12 -3.41 -5.27 -16.63
C LEU A 12 -2.58 -6.55 -16.65
N THR A 13 -1.72 -6.68 -17.66
CA THR A 13 -0.63 -7.66 -17.62
C THR A 13 0.41 -7.23 -16.59
N TRP A 14 1.23 -8.19 -16.13
CA TRP A 14 2.31 -7.90 -15.20
C TRP A 14 3.28 -6.84 -15.75
N GLU A 15 3.68 -6.96 -17.01
CA GLU A 15 4.63 -6.05 -17.66
C GLU A 15 4.12 -4.61 -17.68
N SER A 16 2.81 -4.44 -17.91
CA SER A 16 2.18 -3.12 -17.93
C SER A 16 2.02 -2.52 -16.53
N ALA A 17 1.75 -3.35 -15.53
CA ALA A 17 1.58 -2.92 -14.14
C ALA A 17 2.92 -2.60 -13.47
N GLN A 18 3.99 -3.35 -13.78
CA GLN A 18 5.27 -3.28 -13.08
C GLN A 18 5.89 -1.87 -13.10
N SER A 19 5.90 -1.21 -14.24
CA SER A 19 6.47 0.15 -14.36
C SER A 19 5.72 1.18 -13.52
N LYS A 20 4.39 1.06 -13.43
CA LYS A 20 3.54 1.93 -12.61
C LYS A 20 3.77 1.70 -11.11
N ILE A 21 3.90 0.44 -10.71
CA ILE A 21 4.19 0.06 -9.31
C ILE A 21 5.55 0.64 -8.89
N LEU A 22 6.60 0.41 -9.69
CA LEU A 22 7.94 0.90 -9.39
C LEU A 22 8.00 2.43 -9.31
N PHE A 23 7.31 3.13 -10.21
CA PHE A 23 7.21 4.58 -10.14
C PHE A 23 6.58 5.06 -8.82
N LEU A 24 5.48 4.43 -8.38
CA LEU A 24 4.80 4.80 -7.15
C LEU A 24 5.59 4.44 -5.89
N ILE A 25 6.36 3.36 -5.93
CA ILE A 25 7.32 3.02 -4.87
C ILE A 25 8.37 4.13 -4.72
N GLU A 26 8.91 4.66 -5.82
CA GLU A 26 9.88 5.76 -5.75
C GLU A 26 9.24 7.07 -5.25
N GLU A 27 7.98 7.34 -5.61
CA GLU A 27 7.24 8.49 -5.07
C GLU A 27 6.97 8.37 -3.55
N LEU A 28 6.70 7.16 -3.05
CA LEU A 28 6.62 6.87 -1.60
C LEU A 28 7.97 7.11 -0.91
N LYS A 29 9.06 6.54 -1.44
CA LYS A 29 10.42 6.67 -0.87
C LYS A 29 10.95 8.10 -0.85
N THR A 30 10.47 8.94 -1.77
CA THR A 30 10.83 10.35 -1.85
C THR A 30 9.86 11.26 -1.10
N TYR A 31 8.92 10.69 -0.33
CA TYR A 31 7.89 11.41 0.44
C TYR A 31 7.08 12.40 -0.41
N LYS A 32 6.98 12.13 -1.71
CA LYS A 32 6.14 12.91 -2.62
C LYS A 32 4.69 12.47 -2.54
N VAL A 33 4.46 11.25 -2.06
CA VAL A 33 3.18 10.58 -1.84
C VAL A 33 3.29 9.89 -0.48
N ASP A 34 2.26 9.99 0.35
CA ASP A 34 2.26 9.39 1.69
C ASP A 34 1.72 7.97 1.65
N THR A 35 0.68 7.75 0.85
CA THR A 35 0.03 6.44 0.72
C THR A 35 -0.38 6.15 -0.72
N VAL A 36 -0.32 4.86 -1.10
CA VAL A 36 -0.75 4.37 -2.41
C VAL A 36 -1.69 3.18 -2.25
N LEU A 37 -2.89 3.27 -2.83
CA LEU A 37 -3.86 2.19 -2.91
C LEU A 37 -3.77 1.51 -4.29
N PHE A 38 -3.23 0.30 -4.34
CA PHE A 38 -3.14 -0.53 -5.53
C PHE A 38 -4.34 -1.46 -5.65
N ILE A 39 -5.25 -1.23 -6.60
CA ILE A 39 -6.38 -2.13 -6.87
C ILE A 39 -5.90 -3.25 -7.79
N THR A 40 -5.68 -4.44 -7.24
CA THR A 40 -5.14 -5.60 -7.99
C THR A 40 -6.22 -6.59 -8.42
N GLY A 41 -7.45 -6.42 -7.91
CA GLY A 41 -8.56 -7.32 -8.16
C GLY A 41 -8.45 -8.64 -7.37
N LYS A 42 -9.51 -9.46 -7.46
CA LYS A 42 -9.64 -10.73 -6.70
C LYS A 42 -9.30 -11.98 -7.53
N GLY A 43 -8.82 -11.81 -8.75
CA GLY A 43 -8.63 -12.88 -9.75
C GLY A 43 -7.48 -13.85 -9.43
N THR A 44 -6.63 -14.13 -10.41
CA THR A 44 -5.52 -15.12 -10.32
C THR A 44 -4.44 -14.79 -9.29
N GLN A 45 -4.55 -13.64 -8.62
CA GLN A 45 -3.62 -13.15 -7.60
C GLN A 45 -2.21 -12.79 -8.11
N THR A 46 -1.91 -12.96 -9.40
CA THR A 46 -0.58 -12.67 -9.96
C THR A 46 -0.13 -11.23 -9.68
N LEU A 47 -0.97 -10.24 -10.00
CA LEU A 47 -0.65 -8.84 -9.73
C LEU A 47 -0.48 -8.59 -8.24
N LYS A 48 -1.36 -9.16 -7.41
CA LYS A 48 -1.29 -9.03 -5.96
C LYS A 48 0.06 -9.54 -5.42
N THR A 49 0.43 -10.78 -5.75
CA THR A 49 1.68 -11.40 -5.28
C THR A 49 2.91 -10.63 -5.76
N ASN A 50 2.92 -10.22 -7.02
CA ASN A 50 4.08 -9.53 -7.56
C ASN A 50 4.18 -8.07 -7.05
N THR A 51 3.05 -7.40 -6.80
CA THR A 51 3.04 -6.08 -6.17
C THR A 51 3.57 -6.15 -4.74
N THR A 52 3.11 -7.08 -3.90
CA THR A 52 3.62 -7.22 -2.52
C THR A 52 5.09 -7.61 -2.52
N TYR A 53 5.53 -8.49 -3.43
CA TYR A 53 6.95 -8.82 -3.58
C TYR A 53 7.80 -7.56 -3.87
N LEU A 54 7.37 -6.68 -4.77
CA LEU A 54 8.11 -5.44 -5.03
C LEU A 54 8.12 -4.48 -3.84
N LEU A 55 7.02 -4.40 -3.10
CA LEU A 55 6.93 -3.57 -1.89
C LEU A 55 7.90 -4.09 -0.82
N ASP A 56 7.91 -5.41 -0.57
CA ASP A 56 8.82 -6.08 0.36
C ASP A 56 10.29 -5.85 -0.02
N GLN A 57 10.64 -6.00 -1.30
CA GLN A 57 12.00 -5.76 -1.80
C GLN A 57 12.47 -4.31 -1.68
N ASN A 58 11.54 -3.37 -1.51
CA ASN A 58 11.83 -1.94 -1.37
C ASN A 58 11.61 -1.40 0.04
N PHE A 59 11.37 -2.28 1.03
CA PHE A 59 11.12 -1.91 2.43
C PHE A 59 9.95 -0.93 2.56
N ILE A 60 8.87 -1.19 1.83
CA ILE A 60 7.62 -0.42 1.91
C ILE A 60 6.62 -1.21 2.72
N ASP A 61 6.04 -0.59 3.75
CA ASP A 61 4.98 -1.21 4.54
C ASP A 61 3.69 -1.29 3.73
N TRP A 62 2.95 -2.39 3.92
CA TRP A 62 1.71 -2.59 3.20
C TRP A 62 0.75 -3.52 3.92
N GLU A 63 -0.51 -3.44 3.51
CA GLU A 63 -1.56 -4.34 3.99
C GLU A 63 -2.62 -4.61 2.92
N TYR A 64 -3.36 -5.71 3.09
CA TYR A 64 -4.49 -6.00 2.24
C TYR A 64 -5.75 -5.29 2.72
N VAL A 65 -6.43 -4.61 1.80
CA VAL A 65 -7.72 -3.94 2.05
C VAL A 65 -8.76 -4.39 1.03
N ASN A 66 -10.01 -3.93 1.20
CA ASN A 66 -11.13 -4.24 0.31
C ASN A 66 -11.32 -5.76 0.08
N LYS A 67 -11.36 -6.53 1.18
CA LYS A 67 -11.48 -8.00 1.15
C LYS A 67 -10.42 -8.65 0.23
N ASN A 68 -9.17 -8.24 0.39
CA ASN A 68 -8.02 -8.67 -0.42
C ASN A 68 -8.16 -8.33 -1.92
N GLY A 69 -8.90 -7.28 -2.26
CA GLY A 69 -9.03 -6.77 -3.63
C GLY A 69 -8.04 -5.64 -3.96
N ALA A 70 -7.42 -5.06 -2.92
CA ALA A 70 -6.46 -3.99 -3.05
C ALA A 70 -5.35 -4.11 -1.98
N ILE A 71 -4.26 -3.39 -2.20
CA ILE A 71 -3.10 -3.28 -1.29
C ILE A 71 -2.93 -1.81 -0.97
N LEU A 72 -2.94 -1.44 0.31
CA LEU A 72 -2.55 -0.11 0.77
C LEU A 72 -1.07 -0.14 1.13
N ALA A 73 -0.27 0.75 0.55
CA ALA A 73 1.17 0.85 0.78
C ALA A 73 1.52 2.24 1.32
N TYR A 74 2.47 2.29 2.26
CA TYR A 74 2.89 3.50 2.96
C TYR A 74 4.33 3.35 3.49
N ILE A 75 4.96 4.47 3.87
CA ILE A 75 6.19 4.46 4.65
C ILE A 75 5.79 4.65 6.11
N GLN A 76 6.04 3.68 6.99
CA GLN A 76 5.96 3.94 8.41
C GLN A 76 7.09 4.89 8.78
N GLU A 77 6.77 6.08 9.27
CA GLU A 77 7.79 6.88 9.95
C GLU A 77 8.23 6.05 11.16
N ASP A 78 9.48 5.60 11.16
CA ASP A 78 10.12 5.04 12.34
C ASP A 78 10.02 6.10 13.45
N ASN A 79 8.98 6.02 14.27
CA ASN A 79 9.09 6.48 15.63
C ASN A 79 10.12 5.55 16.27
N ILE A 80 11.38 5.97 16.25
CA ILE A 80 12.50 5.31 16.89
C ILE A 80 12.19 5.23 18.39
N TYR A 81 11.39 4.26 18.79
CA TYR A 81 11.32 3.73 20.14
C TYR A 81 12.25 2.54 20.14
N PHE A 82 13.49 2.78 20.57
CA PHE A 82 14.31 1.72 21.14
C PHE A 82 13.55 1.17 22.36
N GLY A 83 12.88 0.03 22.19
CA GLY A 83 12.13 -0.63 23.25
C GLY A 83 11.61 -1.98 22.77
N GLU A 84 12.24 -3.03 23.28
CA GLU A 84 12.02 -4.45 23.02
C GLU A 84 10.54 -4.89 23.07
N GLU A 85 10.22 -5.86 22.21
CA GLU A 85 9.18 -6.90 22.37
C GLU A 85 7.76 -6.46 22.75
N ASN A 86 6.83 -6.49 21.79
CA ASN A 86 5.67 -7.40 21.78
C ASN A 86 4.69 -7.04 20.64
N TYR A 87 4.46 -8.02 19.76
CA TYR A 87 3.39 -8.04 18.78
C TYR A 87 2.03 -7.93 19.48
N SER A 88 1.29 -6.84 19.20
CA SER A 88 -0.17 -6.77 19.04
C SER A 88 -0.62 -5.35 19.35
N ASN A 89 -0.97 -4.57 18.32
CA ASN A 89 -1.72 -3.34 18.54
C ASN A 89 -2.91 -3.26 17.61
N SER A 90 -4.10 -3.46 18.20
CA SER A 90 -5.42 -3.23 17.62
C SER A 90 -5.69 -1.76 17.24
N ASP A 91 -4.80 -0.84 17.61
CA ASP A 91 -4.93 0.59 17.31
C ASP A 91 -4.38 0.97 15.94
N ASP A 92 -3.45 0.19 15.36
CA ASP A 92 -2.95 0.41 14.00
C ASP A 92 -4.05 0.15 12.96
N GLN A 93 -4.86 -0.90 13.18
CA GLN A 93 -5.99 -1.24 12.30
C GLN A 93 -7.07 -0.14 12.23
N LYS A 94 -7.29 0.63 13.31
CA LYS A 94 -8.28 1.72 13.29
C LYS A 94 -7.81 2.90 12.44
N ASN A 95 -6.54 3.28 12.54
CA ASN A 95 -5.96 4.33 11.72
C ASN A 95 -6.02 3.98 10.22
N ILE A 96 -5.86 2.70 9.90
CA ILE A 96 -5.91 2.16 8.55
C ILE A 96 -7.33 2.23 7.95
N GLU A 97 -8.34 1.78 8.70
CA GLU A 97 -9.73 1.83 8.23
C GLU A 97 -10.17 3.29 7.99
N GLU A 98 -9.72 4.21 8.84
CA GLU A 98 -9.92 5.65 8.66
C GLU A 98 -9.20 6.21 7.42
N ILE A 99 -7.98 5.76 7.11
CA ILE A 99 -7.26 6.12 5.89
C ILE A 99 -8.01 5.58 4.65
N PHE A 100 -8.50 4.35 4.70
CA PHE A 100 -9.29 3.76 3.62
C PHE A 100 -10.60 4.51 3.36
N GLU A 101 -11.35 4.87 4.40
CA GLU A 101 -12.58 5.66 4.23
C GLU A 101 -12.29 7.05 3.63
N LYS A 102 -11.14 7.68 3.92
CA LYS A 102 -10.73 8.93 3.24
C LYS A 102 -10.54 8.78 1.73
N PHE A 103 -10.19 7.60 1.23
CA PHE A 103 -10.10 7.34 -0.21
C PHE A 103 -11.47 7.22 -0.88
N LYS A 104 -12.47 6.74 -0.14
CA LYS A 104 -13.82 6.47 -0.64
C LYS A 104 -14.61 7.75 -0.91
N ASP A 105 -14.35 8.82 -0.14
CA ASP A 105 -14.98 10.14 -0.31
C ASP A 105 -14.40 10.96 -1.47
N SER A 106 -13.37 10.47 -2.17
CA SER A 106 -12.82 11.09 -3.38
C SER A 106 -13.44 10.58 -4.68
N ILE A 107 -14.63 9.95 -4.62
CA ILE A 107 -15.40 9.41 -5.76
C ILE A 107 -16.65 10.26 -6.01
#